data_AF-A0A4Q6E6I9-F1
#
_entry.id   AF-A0A4Q6E6I9-F1
#
_cell.length_a   1.000
_cell.length_b   1.000
_cell.length_c   1.000
_cell.angle_alpha   90.00
_cell.angle_beta   90.00
_cell.angle_gamma   90.00
#
_symmetry.space_group_name_H-M   'P 1'
#
loop_
_entity.id
_entity.type
_entity.pdbx_description
1 polymer ?
#
loop_
_entity_poly.entity_id
_entity_poly.type
_entity_poly.pdbx_seq_one_letter_code
_entity_poly.pdbx_strand_id
1 'polypeptide(L)'
;MKNFYLLLVTTLLFAAVAISNTGCKPETVIKIDTLKGASGTDEMSFKLDGGSKIASSVIGQQTTVGETATTQITGNIGALGTSTEGLTIIIKGDLAIKTYPIDDRTTMGVIYHAPDATESHFSQSGSITVTSISGNRVIGTFNCTVKTLDLSSTKEITDGKFSAEL
;
A
#
# COMPACT_ATOMS: atom_id res chain seq x y z
N MET A 1 -26.30 4.42 -54.69
CA MET A 1 -26.78 5.28 -53.60
C MET A 1 -26.59 4.56 -52.27
N LYS A 2 -25.83 5.19 -51.35
CA LYS A 2 -25.89 5.13 -49.87
C LYS A 2 -25.73 3.73 -49.22
N ASN A 3 -24.56 3.34 -48.72
CA ASN A 3 -23.80 3.81 -47.55
C ASN A 3 -24.52 3.72 -46.19
N PHE A 4 -23.70 3.32 -45.21
CA PHE A 4 -23.75 3.56 -43.76
C PHE A 4 -24.40 2.49 -42.86
N TYR A 5 -23.54 1.57 -42.42
CA TYR A 5 -23.58 0.98 -41.08
C TYR A 5 -23.64 2.09 -40.03
N LEU A 6 -24.77 2.18 -39.33
CA LEU A 6 -24.98 3.13 -38.24
C LEU A 6 -24.77 2.42 -36.90
N LEU A 7 -23.65 2.79 -36.29
CA LEU A 7 -23.31 2.66 -34.88
C LEU A 7 -24.28 3.55 -34.07
N LEU A 8 -25.05 2.99 -33.12
CA LEU A 8 -25.66 3.76 -32.03
C LEU A 8 -25.94 2.81 -30.84
N VAL A 9 -25.10 2.87 -29.80
CA VAL A 9 -25.40 3.50 -28.49
C VAL A 9 -26.18 2.59 -27.54
N THR A 10 -25.40 1.98 -26.63
CA THR A 10 -25.63 1.94 -25.17
C THR A 10 -27.08 2.03 -24.71
N THR A 11 -27.70 0.89 -24.41
CA THR A 11 -28.93 0.83 -23.60
C THR A 11 -28.58 0.37 -22.20
N LEU A 12 -28.49 1.38 -21.33
CA LEU A 12 -28.44 1.31 -19.88
C LEU A 12 -29.74 0.65 -19.38
N LEU A 13 -29.69 -0.59 -18.88
CA LEU A 13 -30.87 -1.23 -18.28
C LEU A 13 -30.84 -1.01 -16.77
N PHE A 14 -31.56 0.02 -16.32
CA PHE A 14 -31.98 0.14 -14.93
C PHE A 14 -33.13 -0.84 -14.69
N ALA A 15 -32.86 -1.94 -13.98
CA ALA A 15 -33.92 -2.74 -13.37
C ALA A 15 -34.12 -2.24 -11.93
N ALA A 16 -35.04 -1.30 -11.77
CA ALA A 16 -35.66 -1.03 -10.48
C ALA A 16 -36.64 -2.17 -10.18
N VAL A 17 -36.29 -3.06 -9.25
CA VAL A 17 -37.24 -4.03 -8.69
C VAL A 17 -37.78 -3.46 -7.39
N ALA A 18 -39.10 -3.29 -7.39
CA ALA A 18 -39.90 -2.86 -6.26
C ALA A 18 -39.83 -3.86 -5.10
N ILE A 19 -39.74 -3.26 -3.91
CA ILE A 19 -39.77 -3.88 -2.59
C ILE A 19 -41.11 -4.60 -2.41
N SER A 20 -41.07 -5.91 -2.14
CA SER A 20 -42.21 -6.62 -1.54
C SER A 20 -41.90 -6.89 -0.07
N ASN A 21 -42.77 -6.34 0.76
CA ASN A 21 -42.75 -6.31 2.20
C ASN A 21 -43.15 -7.68 2.76
N THR A 22 -42.21 -8.46 3.29
CA THR A 22 -42.52 -9.53 4.23
C THR A 22 -41.45 -9.59 5.32
N GLY A 23 -41.86 -9.30 6.56
CA GLY A 23 -41.24 -9.79 7.80
C GLY A 23 -39.81 -9.32 8.10
N CYS A 24 -39.67 -8.15 8.72
CA CYS A 24 -38.44 -7.73 9.40
C CYS A 24 -37.96 -8.78 10.41
N LYS A 25 -36.86 -9.48 10.09
CA LYS A 25 -35.86 -9.90 11.09
C LYS A 25 -34.71 -8.89 11.01
N PRO A 26 -34.11 -8.48 12.14
CA PRO A 26 -33.01 -7.52 12.12
C PRO A 26 -31.76 -8.17 11.53
N GLU A 27 -31.27 -7.53 10.46
CA GLU A 27 -29.88 -7.39 10.05
C GLU A 27 -29.08 -8.69 9.81
N THR A 28 -29.39 -9.36 8.70
CA THR A 28 -28.31 -9.97 7.93
C THR A 28 -27.81 -8.92 6.96
N VAL A 29 -26.71 -8.25 7.30
CA VAL A 29 -25.99 -7.39 6.36
C VAL A 29 -25.54 -8.27 5.21
N ILE A 30 -26.20 -8.15 4.05
CA ILE A 30 -25.64 -8.65 2.80
C ILE A 30 -24.42 -7.77 2.55
N LYS A 31 -23.24 -8.28 2.91
CA LYS A 31 -21.98 -7.72 2.40
C LYS A 31 -21.98 -8.00 0.91
N ILE A 32 -22.30 -6.98 0.13
CA ILE A 32 -21.92 -6.94 -1.27
C ILE A 32 -20.39 -6.84 -1.27
N ASP A 33 -19.71 -7.99 -1.25
CA ASP A 33 -18.33 -8.04 -1.69
C ASP A 33 -18.35 -7.66 -3.16
N THR A 34 -18.05 -6.39 -3.40
CA THR A 34 -17.80 -5.86 -4.72
C THR A 34 -16.79 -6.79 -5.38
N LEU A 35 -17.23 -7.54 -6.40
CA LEU A 35 -16.33 -8.20 -7.34
C LEU A 35 -15.61 -7.08 -8.11
N LYS A 36 -14.56 -6.53 -7.50
CA LYS A 36 -13.69 -5.51 -8.07
C LYS A 36 -12.69 -6.23 -8.96
N GLY A 37 -12.90 -6.13 -10.28
CA GLY A 37 -11.82 -6.41 -11.23
C GLY A 37 -10.60 -5.56 -10.87
N ALA A 38 -9.47 -6.19 -10.58
CA ALA A 38 -8.15 -5.58 -10.37
C ALA A 38 -8.12 -4.15 -9.76
N SER A 39 -8.82 -3.93 -8.64
CA SER A 39 -8.88 -2.62 -7.99
C SER A 39 -8.47 -2.72 -6.52
N GLY A 40 -7.17 -2.75 -6.24
CA GLY A 40 -6.69 -2.63 -4.86
C GLY A 40 -7.02 -1.26 -4.27
N THR A 41 -7.21 -1.18 -2.95
CA THR A 41 -7.03 0.06 -2.20
C THR A 41 -5.58 0.17 -1.78
N ASP A 42 -5.02 1.37 -1.72
CA ASP A 42 -3.67 1.53 -1.18
C ASP A 42 -3.69 1.25 0.32
N GLU A 43 -2.83 0.35 0.76
CA GLU A 43 -2.78 -0.15 2.13
C GLU A 43 -1.35 -0.46 2.54
N MET A 44 -1.05 -0.19 3.81
CA MET A 44 0.20 -0.59 4.43
C MET A 44 -0.09 -0.89 5.91
N SER A 45 0.37 -2.04 6.37
CA SER A 45 0.27 -2.43 7.77
C SER A 45 1.47 -3.28 8.17
N PHE A 46 1.82 -3.23 9.45
CA PHE A 46 2.93 -3.99 10.02
C PHE A 46 2.80 -4.06 11.54
N LYS A 47 3.65 -4.85 12.18
CA LYS A 47 3.88 -4.81 13.62
C LYS A 47 5.25 -4.23 13.90
N LEU A 48 5.31 -3.26 14.79
CA LEU A 48 6.55 -2.73 15.35
C LEU A 48 6.70 -3.22 16.78
N ASP A 49 7.78 -3.94 17.08
CA ASP A 49 8.03 -4.52 18.40
C ASP A 49 6.78 -5.27 18.94
N GLY A 50 6.04 -5.92 18.03
CA GLY A 50 4.78 -6.63 18.29
C GLY A 50 3.50 -5.79 18.25
N GLY A 51 3.58 -4.45 18.30
CA GLY A 51 2.44 -3.54 18.24
C GLY A 51 1.97 -3.25 16.81
N SER A 52 0.66 -3.38 16.54
CA SER A 52 0.10 -3.14 15.20
C SER A 52 0.11 -1.67 14.81
N LYS A 53 0.52 -1.41 13.56
CA LYS A 53 0.49 -0.12 12.89
C LYS A 53 -0.23 -0.27 11.54
N ILE A 54 -1.10 0.68 11.24
CA ILE A 54 -1.86 0.75 9.97
C ILE A 54 -1.69 2.17 9.44
N ALA A 55 -1.28 2.29 8.19
CA ALA A 55 -1.15 3.58 7.53
C ALA A 55 -2.55 4.17 7.23
N SER A 56 -2.72 5.47 7.50
CA SER A 56 -3.92 6.22 7.12
C SER A 56 -3.90 6.68 5.67
N SER A 57 -2.71 6.79 5.08
CA SER A 57 -2.50 6.94 3.64
C SER A 57 -1.24 6.24 3.20
N VAL A 58 -1.24 5.78 1.95
CA VAL A 58 -0.09 5.16 1.30
C VAL A 58 0.13 5.85 -0.03
N ILE A 59 1.38 6.19 -0.31
CA ILE A 59 1.80 6.86 -1.54
C ILE A 59 2.88 5.98 -2.15
N GLY A 60 2.65 5.47 -3.35
CA GLY A 60 3.68 4.89 -4.20
C GLY A 60 4.22 5.93 -5.18
N GLN A 61 5.50 5.82 -5.50
CA GLN A 61 6.14 6.62 -6.52
C GLN A 61 7.23 5.81 -7.21
N GLN A 62 7.26 5.82 -8.54
CA GLN A 62 8.43 5.38 -9.29
C GLN A 62 9.19 6.57 -9.88
N THR A 63 10.51 6.59 -9.68
CA THR A 63 11.41 7.60 -10.25
C THR A 63 12.52 6.92 -11.03
N THR A 64 12.87 7.47 -12.19
CA THR A 64 13.99 7.01 -13.01
C THR A 64 14.99 8.14 -13.19
N VAL A 65 16.25 7.92 -12.80
CA VAL A 65 17.35 8.86 -13.01
C VAL A 65 18.43 8.15 -13.82
N GLY A 66 18.62 8.58 -15.07
CA GLY A 66 19.45 7.84 -16.04
C GLY A 66 18.87 6.45 -16.30
N GLU A 67 19.67 5.41 -16.11
CA GLU A 67 19.26 4.00 -16.25
C GLU A 67 18.79 3.38 -14.93
N THR A 68 18.79 4.14 -13.82
CA THR A 68 18.43 3.63 -12.51
C THR A 68 16.97 3.97 -12.18
N ALA A 69 16.13 2.94 -12.09
CA ALA A 69 14.80 3.04 -11.52
C ALA A 69 14.84 2.91 -9.99
N THR A 70 13.93 3.61 -9.30
CA THR A 70 13.70 3.48 -7.87
C THR A 70 12.20 3.55 -7.61
N THR A 71 11.68 2.57 -6.87
CA THR A 71 10.31 2.55 -6.38
C THR A 71 10.31 2.89 -4.91
N GLN A 72 9.53 3.91 -4.53
CA GLN A 72 9.30 4.31 -3.15
C GLN A 72 7.84 4.07 -2.77
N ILE A 73 7.61 3.53 -1.57
CA ILE A 73 6.27 3.35 -1.01
C ILE A 73 6.28 3.90 0.41
N THR A 74 5.52 4.96 0.66
CA THR A 74 5.44 5.64 1.94
C THR A 74 4.06 5.48 2.56
N GLY A 75 3.99 4.86 3.74
CA GLY A 75 2.80 4.81 4.58
C GLY A 75 2.87 5.85 5.70
N ASN A 76 1.90 6.76 5.76
CA ASN A 76 1.76 7.73 6.84
C ASN A 76 0.90 7.14 7.96
N ILE A 77 1.34 7.23 9.21
CA ILE A 77 0.67 6.62 10.37
C ILE A 77 0.18 7.73 11.30
N GLY A 78 -1.13 7.70 11.60
CA GLY A 78 -1.82 8.74 12.36
C GLY A 78 -2.86 9.48 11.52
N ALA A 79 -3.50 10.50 12.07
CA ALA A 79 -4.52 11.25 11.33
C ALA A 79 -3.90 12.08 10.19
N LEU A 80 -4.61 12.18 9.07
CA LEU A 80 -4.20 12.99 7.91
C LEU A 80 -3.97 14.45 8.33
N GLY A 81 -2.82 15.01 7.96
CA GLY A 81 -2.43 16.38 8.33
C GLY A 81 -1.77 16.51 9.70
N THR A 82 -1.74 15.46 10.52
CA THR A 82 -1.06 15.42 11.82
C THR A 82 -0.21 14.14 11.98
N SER A 83 0.13 13.47 10.88
CA SER A 83 0.90 12.23 10.90
C SER A 83 2.30 12.53 11.43
N THR A 84 2.59 12.09 12.65
CA THR A 84 3.90 12.22 13.27
C THR A 84 4.74 10.95 13.07
N GLU A 85 4.14 9.88 12.55
CA GLU A 85 4.77 8.60 12.30
C GLU A 85 4.65 8.23 10.82
N GLY A 86 5.59 7.45 10.31
CA GLY A 86 5.53 6.93 8.94
C GLY A 86 6.62 5.92 8.63
N LEU A 87 6.38 5.10 7.62
CA LEU A 87 7.31 4.09 7.12
C LEU A 87 7.49 4.28 5.61
N THR A 88 8.74 4.29 5.16
CA THR A 88 9.09 4.36 3.74
C THR A 88 9.90 3.15 3.34
N ILE A 89 9.43 2.46 2.30
CA ILE A 89 10.12 1.36 1.60
C ILE A 89 10.75 1.92 0.32
N ILE A 90 12.01 1.58 0.06
CA ILE A 90 12.75 1.97 -1.14
C ILE A 90 13.29 0.71 -1.80
N ILE A 91 12.81 0.42 -3.01
CA ILE A 91 13.29 -0.67 -3.86
C ILE A 91 14.12 -0.05 -4.99
N LYS A 92 15.40 -0.41 -5.04
CA LYS A 92 16.34 0.06 -6.07
C LYS A 92 16.39 -0.89 -7.27
N GLY A 93 16.55 -0.31 -8.44
CA GLY A 93 16.60 -1.03 -9.71
C GLY A 93 15.21 -1.37 -10.23
N ASP A 94 15.17 -2.19 -11.28
CA ASP A 94 13.90 -2.56 -11.91
C ASP A 94 13.00 -3.35 -10.96
N LEU A 95 11.77 -2.86 -10.83
CA LEU A 95 10.74 -3.49 -10.03
C LEU A 95 10.30 -4.80 -10.69
N ALA A 96 10.38 -5.89 -9.93
CA ALA A 96 10.08 -7.24 -10.38
C ALA A 96 9.50 -8.06 -9.21
N ILE A 97 8.75 -9.11 -9.54
CA ILE A 97 8.25 -10.07 -8.55
C ILE A 97 9.42 -10.91 -8.06
N LYS A 98 9.99 -10.52 -6.93
CA LYS A 98 11.10 -11.20 -6.26
C LYS A 98 11.25 -10.70 -4.82
N THR A 99 12.18 -11.30 -4.10
CA THR A 99 12.65 -10.80 -2.81
C THR A 99 13.86 -9.89 -3.00
N TYR A 100 13.79 -8.71 -2.40
CA TYR A 100 14.85 -7.73 -2.30
C TYR A 100 15.44 -7.80 -0.89
N PRO A 101 16.74 -8.05 -0.74
CA PRO A 101 17.38 -7.97 0.56
C PRO A 101 17.36 -6.52 1.04
N ILE A 102 17.10 -6.32 2.32
CA ILE A 102 17.27 -5.03 2.96
C ILE A 102 18.72 -4.90 3.39
N ASP A 103 19.38 -3.87 2.87
CA ASP A 103 20.73 -3.47 3.23
C ASP A 103 20.74 -2.31 4.24
N ASP A 104 21.88 -2.13 4.90
CA ASP A 104 22.02 -1.13 5.95
C ASP A 104 21.79 0.28 5.37
N ARG A 105 20.80 0.98 5.94
CA ARG A 105 20.43 2.39 5.73
C ARG A 105 19.84 2.79 4.39
N THR A 106 19.69 1.91 3.40
CA THR A 106 19.31 2.36 2.05
C THR A 106 18.00 1.83 1.49
N THR A 107 17.39 0.84 2.14
CA THR A 107 16.16 0.19 1.64
C THR A 107 14.91 0.62 2.40
N MET A 108 15.03 1.14 3.63
CA MET A 108 13.85 1.51 4.41
C MET A 108 14.16 2.56 5.48
N GLY A 109 13.22 3.47 5.72
CA GLY A 109 13.27 4.45 6.80
C GLY A 109 11.96 4.48 7.56
N VAL A 110 12.02 4.62 8.88
CA VAL A 110 10.85 4.73 9.75
C VAL A 110 11.03 5.92 10.66
N ILE A 111 9.99 6.75 10.73
CA ILE A 111 9.95 7.95 11.57
C ILE A 111 8.87 7.73 12.61
N TYR A 112 9.22 8.00 13.87
CA TYR A 112 8.27 8.03 14.98
C TYR A 112 8.21 9.44 15.59
N HIS A 113 7.00 9.89 15.92
CA HIS A 113 6.74 11.10 16.69
C HIS A 113 7.47 12.38 16.24
N ALA A 114 7.16 12.90 15.05
CA ALA A 114 7.51 14.27 14.64
C ALA A 114 6.69 15.33 15.43
N PRO A 115 7.25 15.88 16.50
CA PRO A 115 7.65 17.30 16.43
C PRO A 115 9.16 17.49 16.60
N ASP A 116 9.85 16.46 17.08
CA ASP A 116 11.25 16.46 17.42
C ASP A 116 11.85 15.30 16.63
N ALA A 117 12.71 15.59 15.65
CA ALA A 117 13.28 14.62 14.70
C ALA A 117 14.22 13.57 15.34
N THR A 118 14.06 13.26 16.63
CA THR A 118 14.99 12.51 17.47
C THR A 118 14.82 10.99 17.41
N GLU A 119 13.72 10.46 16.87
CA GLU A 119 13.53 8.99 16.76
C GLU A 119 13.29 8.54 15.31
N SER A 120 14.32 8.71 14.47
CA SER A 120 14.38 8.09 13.15
C SER A 120 15.15 6.78 13.20
N HIS A 121 14.57 5.72 12.67
CA HIS A 121 15.22 4.43 12.48
C HIS A 121 15.43 4.13 11.01
N PHE A 122 16.58 3.56 10.69
CA PHE A 122 16.98 3.19 9.34
C PHE A 122 17.12 1.68 9.24
N SER A 123 16.88 1.12 8.06
CA SER A 123 17.05 -0.30 7.82
C SER A 123 18.43 -0.80 8.28
N GLN A 124 18.47 -1.96 8.94
CA GLN A 124 19.70 -2.67 9.23
C GLN A 124 19.80 -3.94 8.40
N SER A 125 18.72 -4.74 8.40
CA SER A 125 18.62 -6.03 7.74
C SER A 125 17.16 -6.42 7.54
N GLY A 126 16.91 -7.40 6.69
CA GLY A 126 15.57 -7.94 6.44
C GLY A 126 15.31 -8.22 4.97
N SER A 127 14.04 -8.20 4.59
CA SER A 127 13.62 -8.43 3.21
C SER A 127 12.31 -7.73 2.87
N ILE A 128 12.19 -7.34 1.61
CA ILE A 128 10.95 -6.94 0.96
C ILE A 128 10.65 -7.97 -0.13
N THR A 129 9.46 -8.57 -0.12
CA THR A 129 9.03 -9.50 -1.16
C THR A 129 7.89 -8.88 -1.95
N VAL A 130 8.14 -8.59 -3.22
CA VAL A 130 7.08 -8.20 -4.15
C VAL A 130 6.40 -9.48 -4.64
N THR A 131 5.12 -9.62 -4.37
CA THR A 131 4.32 -10.81 -4.69
C THR A 131 3.45 -10.62 -5.93
N SER A 132 3.12 -9.38 -6.29
CA SER A 132 2.34 -9.09 -7.49
C SER A 132 2.65 -7.70 -8.04
N ILE A 133 2.69 -7.61 -9.37
CA ILE A 133 2.71 -6.35 -10.13
C ILE A 133 1.62 -6.48 -11.18
N SER A 134 0.63 -5.58 -11.15
CA SER A 134 -0.49 -5.60 -12.09
C SER A 134 -0.82 -4.17 -12.50
N GLY A 135 -0.52 -3.81 -13.75
CA GLY A 135 -0.60 -2.43 -14.21
C GLY A 135 0.32 -1.55 -13.36
N ASN A 136 -0.24 -0.48 -12.80
CA ASN A 136 0.49 0.47 -11.96
C ASN A 136 0.50 0.10 -10.47
N ARG A 137 0.01 -1.09 -10.10
CA ARG A 137 -0.12 -1.52 -8.70
C ARG A 137 0.94 -2.55 -8.34
N VAL A 138 1.61 -2.33 -7.22
CA VAL A 138 2.56 -3.24 -6.59
C VAL A 138 2.00 -3.77 -5.27
N ILE A 139 2.17 -5.06 -5.02
CA ILE A 139 1.74 -5.73 -3.78
C ILE A 139 2.92 -6.53 -3.25
N GLY A 140 3.13 -6.49 -1.94
CA GLY A 140 4.17 -7.27 -1.31
C GLY A 140 4.10 -7.33 0.20
N THR A 141 5.12 -7.96 0.77
CA THR A 141 5.34 -8.13 2.21
C THR A 141 6.73 -7.66 2.59
N PHE A 142 6.95 -7.37 3.87
CA PHE A 142 8.26 -7.00 4.38
C PHE A 142 8.44 -7.38 5.85
N ASN A 143 9.68 -7.57 6.23
CA ASN A 143 10.12 -7.80 7.60
C ASN A 143 11.56 -7.26 7.72
N CYS A 144 11.88 -6.61 8.83
CA CYS A 144 13.19 -6.02 9.00
C CYS A 144 13.51 -5.62 10.42
N THR A 145 14.80 -5.52 10.69
CA THR A 145 15.34 -4.78 11.83
C THR A 145 15.67 -3.36 11.39
N VAL A 146 15.28 -2.38 12.18
CA VAL A 146 15.64 -0.97 12.00
C VAL A 146 16.40 -0.45 13.21
N LYS A 147 17.27 0.54 13.03
CA LYS A 147 18.14 1.07 14.10
C LYS A 147 18.28 2.58 14.03
N THR A 148 18.51 3.23 15.18
CA THR A 148 18.86 4.65 15.22
C THR A 148 20.23 4.92 14.59
N LEU A 149 20.48 6.16 14.18
CA LEU A 149 21.74 6.56 13.53
C LEU A 149 22.98 6.31 14.40
N ASP A 150 22.84 6.51 15.70
CA ASP A 150 23.85 6.30 16.74
C ASP A 150 23.97 4.82 17.18
N LEU A 151 23.16 3.93 16.60
CA LEU A 151 23.11 2.50 16.90
C LEU A 151 22.70 2.17 18.35
N SER A 152 22.15 3.13 19.08
CA SER A 152 21.77 2.95 20.50
C SER A 152 20.49 2.13 20.69
N SER A 153 19.64 2.05 19.66
CA SER A 153 18.40 1.27 19.70
C SER A 153 18.12 0.54 18.39
N THR A 154 17.50 -0.63 18.51
CA THR A 154 16.98 -1.44 17.42
C THR A 154 15.49 -1.72 17.63
N LYS A 155 14.72 -1.79 16.55
CA LYS A 155 13.31 -2.19 16.55
C LYS A 155 13.06 -3.24 15.49
N GLU A 156 12.10 -4.12 15.77
CA GLU A 156 11.71 -5.20 14.88
C GLU A 156 10.40 -4.88 14.18
N ILE A 157 10.40 -5.04 12.86
CA ILE A 157 9.21 -4.93 12.02
C ILE A 157 8.88 -6.31 11.47
N THR A 158 7.66 -6.76 11.78
CA THR A 158 7.15 -8.07 11.41
C THR A 158 5.76 -7.96 10.80
N ASP A 159 5.32 -9.02 10.11
CA ASP A 159 4.01 -9.09 9.46
C ASP A 159 3.69 -7.91 8.53
N GLY A 160 4.73 -7.30 7.93
CA GLY A 160 4.60 -6.14 7.06
C GLY A 160 3.95 -6.51 5.72
N LYS A 161 2.99 -5.70 5.28
CA LYS A 161 2.26 -5.84 4.02
C LYS A 161 2.03 -4.48 3.38
N PHE A 162 2.06 -4.43 2.06
CA PHE A 162 1.69 -3.23 1.31
C PHE A 162 0.97 -3.56 0.00
N SER A 163 0.06 -2.67 -0.40
CA SER A 163 -0.45 -2.52 -1.75
C SER A 163 -0.40 -1.03 -2.09
N ALA A 164 0.24 -0.65 -3.19
CA ALA A 164 0.35 0.73 -3.60
C ALA A 164 0.24 0.87 -5.12
N GLU A 165 -0.44 1.93 -5.56
CA GLU A 165 -0.31 2.47 -6.90
C GLU A 165 0.94 3.36 -7.01
N LEU A 166 1.68 3.27 -8.12
CA LEU A 166 3.00 3.89 -8.32
C LEU A 166 3.02 5.21 -9.10
#